data_AF-A0A926DRY9-F1
#
_entry.id   AF-A0A926DRY9-F1
#
_cell.length_a   1.000
_cell.length_b   1.000
_cell.length_c   1.000
_cell.angle_alpha   90.00
_cell.angle_beta   90.00
_cell.angle_gamma   90.00
#
_symmetry.space_group_name_H-M   'P 1'
#
loop_
_entity.id
_entity.type
_entity.pdbx_description
1 polymer ?
#
loop_
_entity_poly.entity_id
_entity_poly.type
_entity_poly.pdbx_seq_one_letter_code
_entity_poly.pdbx_strand_id
1 'polypeptide(L)'
;MQMIWTKKKNIAAIFTIYKYIIKDIHQTSKTYLPLKLIQIVMNAVYPLTIVIFPKEILDHVINGEYINACNVVLILFGINISYCIINQLLTLFFELKDHQLAKYFEKMLMKQIMDIEYRFVELAGTYQLKEEASRGSNHILSFITNAQILIKNCITLLSVTYLVMYLNIFIIFLIFGVIVFNAYINYKKNKADLNLETGFAVLYRKWDYLNYICRDVTNAKEIRLHHLSNWLSKQISHFCEDNEQ
;
A
#
# COMPACT_ATOMS: atom_id res chain seq x y z
N MET A 1 -15.09 34.08 -3.75
CA MET A 1 -16.07 33.58 -2.76
C MET A 1 -15.65 32.17 -2.37
N GLN A 2 -15.49 31.93 -1.08
CA GLN A 2 -14.71 30.85 -0.46
C GLN A 2 -15.35 29.46 -0.62
N MET A 3 -14.57 28.46 -1.00
CA MET A 3 -14.75 27.07 -0.51
C MET A 3 -13.47 26.25 -0.75
N ILE A 4 -12.40 26.62 -0.04
CA ILE A 4 -11.27 25.72 0.17
C ILE A 4 -11.79 24.65 1.13
N TRP A 5 -12.07 23.47 0.57
CA TRP A 5 -12.43 22.28 1.33
C TRP A 5 -11.32 21.93 2.31
N THR A 6 -11.45 22.37 3.56
CA THR A 6 -10.85 21.66 4.69
C THR A 6 -11.60 20.33 4.83
N LYS A 7 -11.24 19.34 4.02
CA LYS A 7 -11.72 17.95 4.18
C LYS A 7 -11.22 17.48 5.55
N LYS A 8 -12.05 17.68 6.58
CA LYS A 8 -11.94 16.97 7.86
C LYS A 8 -11.89 15.50 7.48
N LYS A 9 -10.74 14.84 7.65
CA LYS A 9 -10.56 13.40 7.37
C LYS A 9 -11.53 12.64 8.26
N ASN A 10 -12.72 12.39 7.74
CA ASN A 10 -13.82 11.82 8.49
C ASN A 10 -13.76 10.31 8.34
N ILE A 11 -13.48 9.59 9.43
CA ILE A 11 -13.35 8.12 9.44
C ILE A 11 -14.62 7.47 8.85
N ALA A 12 -15.79 8.09 9.09
CA ALA A 12 -17.06 7.67 8.51
C ALA A 12 -17.08 7.68 6.97
N ALA A 13 -16.41 8.65 6.33
CA ALA A 13 -16.33 8.74 4.88
C ALA A 13 -15.47 7.60 4.30
N ILE A 14 -14.36 7.26 4.97
CA ILE A 14 -13.49 6.14 4.60
C ILE A 14 -14.28 4.83 4.64
N PHE A 15 -15.04 4.59 5.71
CA PHE A 15 -15.88 3.40 5.85
C PHE A 15 -16.96 3.32 4.76
N THR A 16 -17.55 4.47 4.42
CA THR A 16 -18.55 4.55 3.35
C THR A 16 -17.94 4.16 2.01
N ILE A 17 -16.79 4.74 1.65
CA ILE A 17 -16.06 4.41 0.42
C ILE A 17 -15.72 2.91 0.38
N TYR A 18 -15.21 2.36 1.48
CA TYR A 18 -14.89 0.95 1.59
C TYR A 18 -16.10 0.04 1.37
N LYS A 19 -17.26 0.41 1.94
CA LYS A 19 -18.53 -0.30 1.74
C LYS A 19 -18.96 -0.31 0.27
N TYR A 20 -18.84 0.82 -0.43
CA TYR A 20 -19.16 0.89 -1.87
C TYR A 20 -18.22 -0.01 -2.69
N ILE A 21 -16.91 0.08 -2.47
CA ILE A 21 -15.93 -0.73 -3.19
C ILE A 21 -16.15 -2.23 -2.96
N ILE A 22 -16.41 -2.65 -1.72
CA ILE A 22 -16.72 -4.06 -1.41
C ILE A 22 -17.97 -4.53 -2.13
N LYS A 23 -19.02 -3.69 -2.17
CA LYS A 23 -20.26 -4.03 -2.85
C LYS A 23 -20.01 -4.27 -4.34
N ASP A 24 -19.26 -3.39 -5.01
CA ASP A 24 -18.96 -3.51 -6.44
C ASP A 24 -18.07 -4.72 -6.73
N ILE A 25 -17.10 -5.02 -5.86
CA ILE A 25 -16.26 -6.21 -5.98
C ILE A 25 -17.07 -7.48 -5.79
N HIS A 26 -18.01 -7.51 -4.84
CA HIS A 26 -18.87 -8.67 -4.64
C HIS A 26 -19.76 -8.94 -5.86
N GLN A 27 -20.24 -7.89 -6.53
CA GLN A 27 -21.02 -8.02 -7.75
C GLN A 27 -20.18 -8.55 -8.91
N THR A 28 -18.93 -8.10 -9.04
CA THR A 28 -18.02 -8.52 -10.12
C THR A 28 -17.40 -9.90 -9.87
N SER A 29 -17.06 -10.24 -8.62
CA SER A 29 -16.48 -11.52 -8.24
C SER A 29 -16.90 -11.96 -6.83
N LYS A 30 -17.91 -12.84 -6.78
CA LYS A 30 -18.44 -13.41 -5.53
C LYS A 30 -17.39 -14.23 -4.74
N THR A 31 -16.46 -14.87 -5.45
CA THR A 31 -15.42 -15.73 -4.87
C THR A 31 -14.26 -14.95 -4.26
N TYR A 32 -14.04 -13.70 -4.69
CA TYR A 32 -12.85 -12.92 -4.29
C TYR A 32 -12.79 -12.64 -2.79
N LEU A 33 -13.87 -12.08 -2.23
CA LEU A 33 -13.96 -11.70 -0.82
C LEU A 33 -13.83 -12.89 0.16
N PRO A 34 -14.57 -14.00 0.01
CA PRO A 34 -14.44 -15.13 0.94
C PRO A 34 -13.06 -15.79 0.88
N LEU A 35 -12.46 -15.97 -0.31
CA LEU A 35 -11.11 -16.52 -0.41
C LEU A 35 -10.08 -15.57 0.24
N LYS A 36 -10.24 -14.25 0.09
CA LYS A 36 -9.35 -13.28 0.74
C LYS A 36 -9.44 -13.37 2.26
N LEU A 37 -10.64 -13.54 2.81
CA LEU A 37 -10.81 -13.75 4.26
C LEU A 37 -10.09 -15.02 4.73
N ILE A 38 -10.19 -16.11 3.98
CA ILE A 38 -9.46 -17.35 4.29
C ILE A 38 -7.95 -17.10 4.27
N GLN A 39 -7.44 -16.39 3.26
CA GLN A 39 -6.01 -16.05 3.17
C GLN A 39 -5.55 -15.19 4.37
N ILE A 40 -6.36 -14.22 4.80
CA ILE A 40 -6.07 -13.38 5.97
C ILE A 40 -5.93 -14.24 7.23
N VAL A 41 -6.88 -15.15 7.47
CA VAL A 41 -6.86 -16.03 8.64
C VAL A 41 -5.65 -16.97 8.60
N MET A 42 -5.40 -17.62 7.47
CA MET A 42 -4.24 -18.50 7.30
C MET A 42 -2.92 -17.77 7.59
N ASN A 43 -2.74 -16.58 6.99
CA ASN A 43 -1.52 -15.81 7.15
C ASN A 43 -1.39 -15.19 8.56
N ALA A 44 -2.50 -14.97 9.25
CA ALA A 44 -2.48 -14.47 10.62
C ALA A 44 -2.16 -15.56 11.65
N VAL A 45 -2.59 -16.80 11.39
CA VAL A 45 -2.35 -17.97 12.26
C VAL A 45 -0.97 -18.58 12.05
N TYR A 46 -0.43 -18.54 10.82
CA TYR A 46 0.85 -19.16 10.49
C TYR A 46 2.02 -18.76 11.41
N PRO A 47 2.22 -17.48 11.80
CA PRO A 47 3.24 -17.11 12.77
C PRO A 47 3.15 -17.84 14.12
N LEU A 48 1.95 -18.27 14.54
CA LEU A 48 1.77 -19.02 15.78
C LEU A 48 2.31 -20.44 15.66
N THR A 49 2.18 -21.07 14.49
CA THR A 49 2.76 -22.41 14.25
C THR A 49 4.27 -22.40 14.39
N ILE A 50 4.93 -21.32 13.93
CA ILE A 50 6.38 -21.14 14.06
C ILE A 50 6.81 -20.95 15.52
N VAL A 51 5.94 -20.48 16.41
CA VAL A 51 6.28 -20.30 17.83
C VAL A 51 5.96 -21.55 18.66
N ILE A 52 4.80 -22.17 18.44
CA ILE A 52 4.31 -23.28 19.27
C ILE A 52 5.10 -24.57 18.98
N PHE A 53 5.31 -24.91 17.70
CA PHE A 53 5.92 -26.20 17.34
C PHE A 53 7.38 -26.33 17.79
N PRO A 54 8.25 -25.31 17.67
CA PRO A 54 9.61 -25.41 18.20
C PRO A 54 9.68 -25.62 19.70
N LYS A 55 8.72 -25.07 20.47
CA LYS A 55 8.63 -25.33 21.91
C LYS A 55 8.35 -26.81 22.18
N GLU A 56 7.34 -27.39 21.52
CA GLU A 56 7.00 -28.82 21.67
C GLU A 56 8.16 -29.74 21.25
N ILE A 57 8.88 -29.38 20.18
CA ILE A 57 10.08 -30.11 19.76
C ILE A 57 11.13 -30.08 20.86
N LEU A 58 11.38 -28.91 21.47
CA LEU A 58 12.33 -28.77 22.56
C LEU A 58 11.93 -29.61 23.77
N ASP A 59 10.65 -29.57 24.16
CA ASP A 59 10.14 -30.32 25.31
C ASP A 59 10.31 -31.84 25.12
N HIS A 60 10.00 -32.38 23.93
CA HIS A 60 10.23 -33.81 23.64
C HIS A 60 11.73 -34.18 23.61
N VAL A 61 12.60 -33.29 23.11
CA VAL A 61 14.06 -33.52 23.11
C VAL A 61 14.61 -33.52 24.53
N ILE A 62 14.19 -32.59 25.39
CA ILE A 62 14.61 -32.51 26.79
C ILE A 62 14.17 -33.76 27.57
N ASN A 63 12.96 -34.25 27.29
CA ASN A 63 12.42 -35.46 27.93
C ASN A 63 13.00 -36.77 27.37
N GLY A 64 13.88 -36.71 26.37
CA GLY A 64 14.50 -37.89 25.74
C GLY A 64 13.57 -38.66 24.78
N GLU A 65 12.43 -38.09 24.41
CA GLU A 65 11.44 -38.68 23.51
C GLU A 65 11.74 -38.34 22.03
N TYR A 66 12.89 -38.79 21.53
CA TYR A 66 13.37 -38.40 20.19
C TYR A 66 12.44 -38.79 19.04
N ILE A 67 11.72 -39.92 19.16
CA ILE A 67 10.77 -40.37 18.14
C ILE A 67 9.59 -39.39 18.06
N ASN A 68 9.07 -38.93 19.21
CA ASN A 68 7.98 -37.97 19.27
C ASN A 68 8.45 -36.61 18.72
N ALA A 69 9.65 -36.17 19.08
CA ALA A 69 10.25 -34.95 18.51
C ALA A 69 10.35 -35.03 16.98
N CYS A 70 10.81 -36.15 16.42
CA CYS A 70 10.87 -36.36 14.96
C CYS A 70 9.48 -36.32 14.31
N ASN A 71 8.45 -36.90 14.94
CA ASN A 71 7.08 -36.85 14.44
C ASN A 71 6.55 -35.41 14.40
N VAL A 72 6.80 -34.61 15.45
CA VAL A 72 6.41 -33.19 15.49
C VAL A 72 7.12 -32.39 14.39
N VAL A 73 8.41 -32.66 14.13
CA VAL A 73 9.17 -32.04 13.02
C VAL A 73 8.56 -32.39 11.67
N LEU A 74 8.20 -33.66 11.43
CA LEU A 74 7.56 -34.08 10.18
C LEU A 74 6.20 -33.40 9.96
N ILE A 75 5.40 -33.28 11.03
CA ILE A 75 4.12 -32.55 10.99
C ILE A 75 4.35 -31.08 10.66
N LEU A 76 5.30 -30.42 11.33
CA LEU A 76 5.66 -29.03 11.07
C LEU A 76 6.12 -28.84 9.61
N PHE A 77 6.94 -29.75 9.09
CA PHE A 77 7.39 -29.71 7.70
C PHE A 77 6.21 -29.82 6.71
N GLY A 78 5.27 -30.74 6.96
CA GLY A 78 4.04 -30.87 6.17
C GLY A 78 3.16 -29.62 6.21
N ILE A 79 3.02 -29.00 7.39
CA ILE A 79 2.30 -27.73 7.55
C ILE A 79 2.99 -26.61 6.77
N ASN A 80 4.32 -26.51 6.82
CA ASN A 80 5.06 -25.47 6.08
C ASN A 80 4.93 -25.63 4.57
N ILE A 81 5.06 -26.86 4.05
CA ILE A 81 4.90 -27.13 2.61
C ILE A 81 3.47 -26.81 2.18
N SER A 82 2.47 -27.33 2.88
CA SER A 82 1.07 -27.10 2.53
C SER A 82 0.72 -25.60 2.59
N TYR A 83 1.17 -24.88 3.62
CA TYR A 83 1.01 -23.44 3.71
C TYR A 83 1.67 -22.72 2.53
N CYS A 84 2.92 -23.06 2.19
CA CYS A 84 3.64 -22.45 1.09
C CYS A 84 2.91 -22.64 -0.25
N ILE A 85 2.51 -23.88 -0.56
CA ILE A 85 1.79 -24.21 -1.80
C ILE A 85 0.45 -23.49 -1.85
N ILE A 86 -0.37 -23.59 -0.79
CA ILE A 86 -1.70 -22.98 -0.77
C ILE A 86 -1.59 -21.45 -0.86
N ASN A 87 -0.68 -20.83 -0.11
CA ASN A 87 -0.53 -19.38 -0.15
C ASN A 87 0.00 -18.89 -1.51
N GLN A 88 0.89 -19.65 -2.15
CA GLN A 88 1.36 -19.33 -3.51
C GLN A 88 0.23 -19.43 -4.55
N LEU A 89 -0.59 -20.49 -4.49
CA LEU A 89 -1.75 -20.67 -5.36
C LEU A 89 -2.79 -19.55 -5.16
N LEU A 90 -3.08 -19.19 -3.92
CA LEU A 90 -3.97 -18.09 -3.59
C LEU A 90 -3.41 -16.76 -4.10
N THR A 91 -2.11 -16.51 -3.93
CA THR A 91 -1.46 -15.28 -4.41
C THR A 91 -1.60 -15.15 -5.92
N LEU A 92 -1.27 -16.19 -6.68
CA LEU A 92 -1.42 -16.21 -8.13
C LEU A 92 -2.88 -16.02 -8.56
N PHE A 93 -3.83 -16.67 -7.87
CA PHE A 93 -5.25 -16.48 -8.12
C PHE A 93 -5.69 -15.01 -7.89
N PHE A 94 -5.20 -14.38 -6.81
CA PHE A 94 -5.55 -13.00 -6.50
C PHE A 94 -4.89 -12.01 -7.45
N GLU A 95 -3.65 -12.21 -7.87
CA GLU A 95 -3.00 -11.33 -8.87
C GLU A 95 -3.83 -11.28 -10.17
N LEU A 96 -4.28 -12.45 -10.65
CA LEU A 96 -5.16 -12.53 -11.82
C LEU A 96 -6.50 -11.82 -11.61
N LYS A 97 -7.11 -11.97 -10.43
CA LYS A 97 -8.39 -11.32 -10.10
C LYS A 97 -8.23 -9.82 -9.88
N ASP A 98 -7.15 -9.38 -9.28
CA ASP A 98 -6.81 -7.98 -9.06
C ASP A 98 -6.64 -7.28 -10.41
N HIS A 99 -5.95 -7.89 -11.38
CA HIS A 99 -5.89 -7.35 -12.74
C HIS A 99 -7.26 -7.23 -13.42
N GLN A 100 -8.17 -8.20 -13.23
CA GLN A 100 -9.53 -8.13 -13.76
C GLN A 100 -10.33 -7.00 -13.11
N LEU A 101 -10.23 -6.84 -11.79
CA LEU A 101 -10.90 -5.79 -11.03
C LEU A 101 -10.34 -4.40 -11.36
N ALA A 102 -9.03 -4.26 -11.55
CA ALA A 102 -8.40 -3.00 -11.97
C ALA A 102 -8.98 -2.52 -13.30
N LYS A 103 -9.04 -3.41 -14.29
CA LYS A 103 -9.63 -3.13 -15.61
C LYS A 103 -11.12 -2.79 -15.52
N TYR A 104 -11.85 -3.43 -14.62
CA TYR A 104 -13.27 -3.13 -14.39
C TYR A 104 -13.45 -1.70 -13.87
N PHE A 105 -12.71 -1.30 -12.83
CA PHE A 105 -12.78 0.06 -12.27
C PHE A 105 -12.29 1.11 -13.26
N GLU A 106 -11.23 0.83 -14.02
CA GLU A 106 -10.73 1.70 -15.08
C GLU A 106 -11.79 1.90 -16.17
N LYS A 107 -12.43 0.82 -16.65
CA LYS A 107 -13.51 0.89 -17.64
C LYS A 107 -14.71 1.69 -17.12
N MET A 108 -15.08 1.50 -15.86
CA MET A 108 -16.15 2.25 -15.22
C MET A 108 -15.83 3.75 -15.18
N LEU A 109 -14.59 4.10 -14.79
CA LEU A 109 -14.13 5.48 -14.78
C LEU A 109 -14.10 6.08 -16.20
N MET A 110 -13.53 5.37 -17.18
CA MET A 110 -13.48 5.82 -18.57
C MET A 110 -14.88 6.08 -19.13
N LYS A 111 -15.84 5.20 -18.84
CA LYS A 111 -17.24 5.41 -19.25
C LYS A 111 -17.81 6.69 -18.65
N GLN A 112 -17.61 6.91 -17.35
CA GLN A 112 -18.05 8.13 -16.69
C GLN A 112 -17.39 9.39 -17.29
N ILE A 113 -16.11 9.32 -17.65
CA ILE A 113 -15.40 10.44 -18.29
C ILE A 113 -15.95 10.72 -19.70
N MET A 114 -16.27 9.67 -20.47
CA MET A 114 -16.85 9.82 -21.82
C MET A 114 -18.28 10.36 -21.80
N ASP A 115 -19.03 10.09 -20.73
CA ASP A 115 -20.42 10.55 -20.57
C ASP A 115 -20.52 11.98 -19.98
N ILE A 116 -19.39 12.67 -19.73
CA ILE A 116 -19.39 14.06 -19.25
C ILE A 116 -19.94 15.00 -20.33
N GLU A 117 -20.95 15.81 -19.99
CA GLU A 117 -21.47 16.82 -20.92
C GLU A 117 -20.39 17.83 -21.31
N TYR A 118 -20.35 18.20 -22.60
CA TYR A 118 -19.32 19.09 -23.15
C TYR A 118 -19.17 20.42 -22.38
N ARG A 119 -20.27 20.97 -21.84
CA ARG A 119 -20.26 22.19 -21.02
C ARG A 119 -19.35 22.10 -19.80
N PHE A 120 -19.16 20.90 -19.23
CA PHE A 120 -18.31 20.70 -18.07
C PHE A 120 -16.86 20.39 -18.43
N VAL A 121 -16.54 20.03 -19.68
CA VAL A 121 -15.21 19.57 -20.09
C VAL A 121 -14.15 20.65 -19.95
N GLU A 122 -14.48 21.90 -20.25
CA GLU A 122 -13.53 23.03 -20.21
C GLU A 122 -13.43 23.69 -18.82
N LEU A 123 -14.24 23.28 -17.85
CA LEU A 123 -14.15 23.80 -16.49
C LEU A 123 -12.93 23.19 -15.79
N ALA A 124 -12.04 24.06 -15.28
CA ALA A 124 -10.85 23.67 -14.53
C ALA A 124 -11.16 22.70 -13.37
N GLY A 125 -12.31 22.86 -12.71
CA GLY A 125 -12.75 21.95 -11.65
C GLY A 125 -13.01 20.52 -12.14
N THR A 126 -13.56 20.33 -13.34
CA THR A 126 -13.82 19.01 -13.93
C THR A 126 -12.53 18.30 -14.31
N TYR A 127 -11.55 19.05 -14.84
CA TYR A 127 -10.23 18.50 -15.13
C TYR A 127 -9.55 17.96 -13.86
N GLN A 128 -9.58 18.75 -12.78
CA GLN A 128 -9.03 18.33 -11.49
C GLN A 128 -9.77 17.10 -10.93
N LEU A 129 -11.11 17.09 -10.98
CA LEU A 129 -11.93 15.93 -10.57
C LEU A 129 -11.59 14.67 -11.37
N LYS A 130 -11.41 14.78 -12.68
CA LYS A 130 -10.97 13.68 -13.55
C LYS A 130 -9.60 13.15 -13.13
N GLU A 131 -8.64 14.04 -12.87
CA GLU A 131 -7.30 13.65 -12.46
C GLU A 131 -7.30 12.96 -11.10
N GLU A 132 -8.02 13.52 -10.12
CA GLU A 132 -8.20 12.92 -8.79
C GLU A 132 -8.88 11.54 -8.87
N ALA A 133 -9.92 11.40 -9.71
CA ALA A 133 -10.61 10.13 -9.91
C ALA A 133 -9.73 9.08 -10.60
N SER A 134 -8.91 9.49 -11.58
CA SER A 134 -7.92 8.62 -12.24
C SER A 134 -6.86 8.13 -11.27
N ARG A 135 -6.27 9.03 -10.48
CA ARG A 135 -5.34 8.67 -9.40
C ARG A 135 -6.00 7.71 -8.39
N GLY A 136 -7.23 8.01 -7.98
CA GLY A 136 -8.00 7.16 -7.07
C GLY A 136 -8.21 5.76 -7.62
N SER A 137 -8.64 5.62 -8.87
CA SER A 137 -8.92 4.35 -9.54
C SER A 137 -7.69 3.42 -9.56
N ASN A 138 -6.51 3.98 -9.85
CA ASN A 138 -5.25 3.22 -9.88
C ASN A 138 -4.87 2.65 -8.50
N HIS A 139 -5.39 3.23 -7.40
CA HIS A 139 -5.08 2.83 -6.03
C HIS A 139 -6.24 2.13 -5.31
N ILE A 140 -7.37 1.87 -5.95
CA ILE A 140 -8.54 1.19 -5.33
C ILE A 140 -8.15 -0.18 -4.76
N LEU A 141 -7.40 -0.98 -5.52
CA LEU A 141 -6.98 -2.30 -5.07
C LEU A 141 -5.97 -2.23 -3.93
N SER A 142 -5.02 -1.29 -4.01
CA SER A 142 -4.07 -1.02 -2.92
C SER A 142 -4.81 -0.62 -1.64
N PHE A 143 -5.89 0.17 -1.74
CA PHE A 143 -6.70 0.55 -0.59
C PHE A 143 -7.33 -0.67 0.11
N ILE A 144 -7.82 -1.65 -0.65
CA ILE A 144 -8.37 -2.90 -0.11
C ILE A 144 -7.25 -3.76 0.49
N THR A 145 -6.15 -3.96 -0.24
CA THR A 145 -5.01 -4.75 0.21
C THR A 145 -4.43 -4.18 1.50
N ASN A 146 -4.34 -2.85 1.62
CA ASN A 146 -3.90 -2.20 2.85
C ASN A 146 -4.86 -2.45 4.02
N ALA A 147 -6.18 -2.40 3.79
CA ALA A 147 -7.16 -2.76 4.82
C ALA A 147 -7.02 -4.24 5.26
N GLN A 148 -6.78 -5.15 4.31
CA GLN A 148 -6.53 -6.56 4.60
C GLN A 148 -5.24 -6.76 5.41
N ILE A 149 -4.17 -6.07 5.05
CA ILE A 149 -2.90 -6.10 5.79
C ILE A 149 -3.10 -5.57 7.21
N LEU A 150 -3.86 -4.50 7.40
CA LEU A 150 -4.18 -3.98 8.73
C LEU A 150 -4.93 -5.01 9.57
N ILE A 151 -5.97 -5.65 9.03
CA ILE A 151 -6.72 -6.70 9.74
C ILE A 151 -5.81 -7.87 10.10
N LYS A 152 -5.02 -8.38 9.14
CA LYS A 152 -4.05 -9.46 9.36
C LYS A 152 -3.08 -9.09 10.47
N ASN A 153 -2.46 -7.91 10.39
CA ASN A 153 -1.48 -7.46 11.36
C ASN A 153 -2.07 -7.29 12.75
N CYS A 154 -3.31 -6.81 12.88
CA CYS A 154 -4.01 -6.76 14.17
C CYS A 154 -4.18 -8.16 14.77
N ILE A 155 -4.65 -9.14 13.98
CA ILE A 155 -4.84 -10.52 14.44
C ILE A 155 -3.49 -11.15 14.83
N THR A 156 -2.45 -10.98 14.02
CA THR A 156 -1.10 -11.49 14.32
C THR A 156 -0.55 -10.83 15.57
N LEU A 157 -0.69 -9.51 15.73
CA LEU A 157 -0.20 -8.78 16.89
C LEU A 157 -0.89 -9.25 18.17
N LEU A 158 -2.22 -9.39 18.17
CA LEU A 158 -2.96 -9.90 19.31
C LEU A 158 -2.52 -11.33 19.67
N SER A 159 -2.43 -12.21 18.67
CA SER A 159 -2.07 -13.61 18.88
C SER A 159 -0.63 -13.79 19.39
N VAL A 160 0.33 -13.07 18.80
CA VAL A 160 1.75 -13.12 19.24
C VAL A 160 1.90 -12.51 20.63
N THR A 161 1.24 -11.37 20.89
CA THR A 161 1.29 -10.73 22.22
C THR A 161 0.75 -11.69 23.28
N TYR A 162 -0.37 -12.36 23.01
CA TYR A 162 -0.94 -13.37 23.91
C TYR A 162 0.05 -14.51 24.19
N LEU A 163 0.71 -15.05 23.17
CA LEU A 163 1.72 -16.10 23.34
C LEU A 163 2.92 -15.64 24.18
N VAL A 164 3.40 -14.41 23.96
CA VAL A 164 4.52 -13.86 24.74
C VAL A 164 4.09 -13.61 26.19
N MET A 165 2.86 -13.14 26.43
CA MET A 165 2.31 -12.96 27.79
C MET A 165 2.34 -14.29 28.54
N TYR A 166 1.92 -15.36 27.86
CA TYR A 166 1.89 -16.71 28.42
C TYR A 166 3.29 -17.25 28.74
N LEU A 167 4.30 -16.91 27.93
CA LEU A 167 5.66 -17.39 28.14
C LEU A 167 6.39 -16.59 29.24
N ASN A 168 6.42 -15.27 29.14
CA ASN A 168 7.03 -14.38 30.14
C ASN A 168 6.62 -12.91 29.95
N ILE A 169 5.89 -12.36 30.93
CA ILE A 169 5.43 -10.96 30.92
C ILE A 169 6.57 -9.91 30.90
N PHE A 170 7.76 -10.23 31.43
CA PHE A 170 8.89 -9.29 31.44
C PHE A 170 9.44 -9.01 30.03
N ILE A 171 9.36 -9.98 29.12
CA ILE A 171 9.79 -9.81 27.73
C ILE A 171 8.93 -8.74 27.03
N ILE A 172 7.67 -8.59 27.43
CA ILE A 172 6.75 -7.59 26.86
C ILE A 172 7.20 -6.18 27.19
N PHE A 173 7.67 -5.93 28.41
CA PHE A 173 8.19 -4.61 28.78
C PHE A 173 9.43 -4.25 27.95
N LEU A 174 10.29 -5.22 27.67
CA LEU A 174 11.46 -5.02 26.81
C LEU A 174 11.04 -4.68 25.37
N ILE A 175 10.12 -5.46 24.78
CA ILE A 175 9.57 -5.21 23.44
C ILE A 175 8.93 -3.82 23.38
N PHE A 176 8.12 -3.47 24.39
CA PHE A 176 7.47 -2.18 24.47
C PHE A 176 8.50 -1.03 24.51
N GLY A 177 9.58 -1.18 25.28
CA GLY A 177 10.69 -0.23 25.29
C GLY A 177 11.32 -0.03 23.91
N VAL A 178 11.57 -1.11 23.17
CA VAL A 178 12.09 -1.05 21.79
C VAL A 178 11.10 -0.37 20.83
N ILE A 179 9.80 -0.63 20.99
CA ILE A 179 8.75 0.02 20.17
C ILE A 179 8.72 1.52 20.42
N VAL A 180 8.71 1.96 21.68
CA VAL A 180 8.69 3.39 22.05
C VAL A 180 9.94 4.09 21.52
N PHE A 181 11.11 3.47 21.66
CA PHE A 181 12.36 4.00 21.14
C PHE A 181 12.35 4.15 19.61
N ASN A 182 11.91 3.12 18.89
CA ASN A 182 11.75 3.19 17.44
C ASN A 182 10.72 4.24 17.00
N ALA A 183 9.60 4.35 17.72
CA ALA A 183 8.58 5.35 17.44
C ALA A 183 9.13 6.78 17.59
N TYR A 184 9.96 7.02 18.62
CA TYR A 184 10.63 8.30 18.82
C TYR A 184 11.61 8.63 17.68
N ILE A 185 12.45 7.67 17.26
CA ILE A 185 13.37 7.85 16.12
C ILE A 185 12.57 8.14 14.84
N ASN A 186 11.53 7.35 14.56
CA ASN A 186 10.69 7.51 13.37
C ASN A 186 9.95 8.84 13.37
N TYR A 187 9.49 9.32 14.54
CA TYR A 187 8.88 10.66 14.64
C TYR A 187 9.87 11.75 14.23
N LYS A 188 11.11 11.68 14.74
CA LYS A 188 12.15 12.66 14.40
C LYS A 188 12.52 12.59 12.92
N LYS A 189 12.66 11.37 12.37
CA LYS A 189 12.91 11.15 10.95
C LYS A 189 11.79 11.73 10.08
N ASN A 190 10.53 11.34 10.35
CA ASN A 190 9.38 11.80 9.56
C ASN A 190 9.23 13.33 9.62
N LYS A 191 9.53 13.96 10.76
CA LYS A 191 9.54 15.42 10.86
C LYS A 191 10.62 16.06 10.00
N ALA A 192 11.81 15.47 9.95
CA ALA A 192 12.88 15.91 9.07
C ALA A 192 12.51 15.73 7.59
N ASP A 193 11.98 14.57 7.23
CA ASP A 193 11.53 14.26 5.86
C ASP A 193 10.44 15.25 5.41
N LEU A 194 9.45 15.54 6.25
CA LEU A 194 8.41 16.55 5.95
C LEU A 194 9.00 17.94 5.74
N ASN A 195 9.96 18.36 6.57
CA ASN A 195 10.61 19.65 6.40
C ASN A 195 11.39 19.71 5.08
N LEU A 196 12.09 18.64 4.71
CA LEU A 196 12.79 18.53 3.43
C LEU A 196 11.82 18.56 2.24
N GLU A 197 10.75 17.77 2.27
CA GLU A 197 9.72 17.76 1.22
C GLU A 197 9.11 19.15 1.02
N THR A 198 8.79 19.87 2.10
CA THR A 198 8.28 21.24 1.99
C THR A 198 9.29 22.22 1.40
N GLY A 199 10.59 22.05 1.71
CA GLY A 199 11.67 22.84 1.12
C GLY A 199 11.84 22.57 -0.38
N PHE A 200 11.75 21.30 -0.78
CA PHE A 200 11.90 20.90 -2.18
C PHE A 200 10.63 21.06 -3.02
N ALA A 201 9.45 21.24 -2.42
CA ALA A 201 8.19 21.33 -3.17
C ALA A 201 8.18 22.43 -4.24
N VAL A 202 8.80 23.58 -3.94
CA VAL A 202 8.93 24.68 -4.92
C VAL A 202 9.92 24.32 -6.03
N LEU A 203 11.00 23.64 -5.68
CA LEU A 203 12.01 23.15 -6.61
C LEU A 203 11.43 22.11 -7.57
N TYR A 204 10.72 21.11 -7.04
CA TYR A 204 10.07 20.06 -7.81
C TYR A 204 9.07 20.63 -8.81
N ARG A 205 8.27 21.64 -8.43
CA ARG A 205 7.36 22.30 -9.37
C ARG A 205 8.10 22.93 -10.54
N LYS A 206 9.18 23.69 -10.28
CA LYS A 206 9.99 24.30 -11.34
C LYS A 206 10.62 23.25 -12.26
N TRP A 207 11.16 22.18 -11.67
CA TRP A 207 11.73 21.05 -12.39
C TRP A 207 10.70 20.30 -13.24
N ASP A 208 9.49 20.08 -12.73
CA ASP A 208 8.40 19.44 -13.46
C ASP A 208 7.97 20.27 -14.67
N TYR A 209 7.86 21.59 -14.54
CA TYR A 209 7.57 22.47 -15.68
C TYR A 209 8.64 22.38 -16.76
N LEU A 210 9.92 22.44 -16.38
CA LEU A 210 11.03 22.32 -17.33
C LEU A 210 11.03 20.94 -18.00
N ASN A 211 10.79 19.86 -17.25
CA ASN A 211 10.68 18.52 -17.81
C ASN A 211 9.50 18.39 -18.78
N TYR A 212 8.34 18.93 -18.40
CA TYR A 212 7.15 18.89 -19.23
C TYR A 212 7.39 19.61 -20.56
N ILE A 213 7.97 20.81 -20.53
CA ILE A 213 8.27 21.57 -21.74
C ILE A 213 9.30 20.84 -22.62
N CYS A 214 10.38 20.32 -22.03
CA CYS A 214 11.49 19.75 -22.78
C CYS A 214 11.25 18.31 -23.27
N ARG A 215 10.44 17.51 -22.59
CA ARG A 215 10.26 16.07 -22.88
C ARG A 215 8.94 15.77 -23.60
N ASP A 216 7.97 16.67 -23.57
CA ASP A 216 6.74 16.50 -24.33
C ASP A 216 6.97 16.79 -25.81
N VAL A 217 6.74 15.78 -26.65
CA VAL A 217 6.89 15.84 -28.11
C VAL A 217 5.95 16.90 -28.72
N THR A 218 4.84 17.21 -28.06
CA THR A 218 3.88 18.25 -28.45
C THR A 218 4.55 19.62 -28.51
N ASN A 219 5.49 19.89 -27.59
CA ASN A 219 6.24 21.15 -27.51
C ASN A 219 7.44 21.20 -28.47
N ALA A 220 7.87 20.06 -29.04
CA ALA A 220 9.07 19.98 -29.87
C ALA A 220 8.99 20.84 -31.14
N LYS A 221 7.78 21.04 -31.69
CA LYS A 221 7.57 21.88 -32.86
C LYS A 221 7.79 23.36 -32.54
N GLU A 222 7.20 23.84 -31.45
CA GLU A 222 7.37 25.20 -30.94
C GLU A 222 8.84 25.49 -30.60
N ILE A 223 9.51 24.55 -29.93
CA ILE A 223 10.93 24.68 -29.56
C ILE A 223 11.83 24.84 -30.79
N ARG A 224 11.56 24.10 -31.88
CA ARG A 224 12.33 24.19 -33.12
C ARG A 224 12.01 25.46 -33.91
N LEU A 225 10.71 25.80 -34.03
CA LEU A 225 10.25 26.97 -34.77
C LEU A 225 10.79 28.28 -34.17
N HIS A 226 10.86 28.35 -32.84
CA HIS A 226 11.33 29.52 -32.10
C HIS A 226 12.79 29.42 -31.65
N HIS A 227 13.54 28.39 -32.06
CA HIS A 227 14.94 28.16 -31.69
C HIS A 227 15.21 28.20 -30.16
N LEU A 228 14.27 27.70 -29.36
CA LEU A 228 14.31 27.79 -27.89
C LEU A 228 15.26 26.81 -27.21
N SER A 229 15.85 25.87 -27.96
CA SER A 229 16.71 24.81 -27.42
C SER A 229 17.85 25.34 -26.54
N ASN A 230 18.55 26.39 -27.01
CA ASN A 230 19.67 26.97 -26.27
C ASN A 230 19.19 27.71 -25.01
N TRP A 231 18.06 28.41 -25.10
CA TRP A 231 17.47 29.11 -23.96
C TRP A 231 17.02 28.12 -22.88
N LEU A 232 16.29 27.06 -23.25
CA LEU A 232 15.86 26.01 -22.33
C LEU A 232 17.04 25.29 -21.68
N SER A 233 18.08 24.95 -22.46
CA SER A 233 19.29 24.32 -21.94
C SER A 233 19.97 25.22 -20.89
N LYS A 234 19.99 26.54 -21.11
CA LYS A 234 20.52 27.51 -20.15
C LYS A 234 19.65 27.63 -18.89
N GLN A 235 18.33 27.55 -19.01
CA GLN A 235 17.44 27.54 -17.84
C GLN A 235 17.62 26.28 -17.00
N ILE A 236 17.84 25.13 -17.64
CA ILE A 236 18.15 23.86 -16.95
C ILE A 236 19.49 23.96 -16.24
N SER A 237 20.55 24.45 -16.91
CA SER A 237 21.86 24.57 -16.29
C SER A 237 21.83 25.53 -15.09
N HIS A 238 21.18 26.68 -15.23
CA HIS A 238 21.01 27.65 -14.14
C HIS A 238 20.24 27.04 -12.96
N PHE A 239 19.19 26.26 -13.24
CA PHE A 239 18.44 25.57 -12.20
C PHE A 239 19.29 24.50 -11.50
N CYS A 240 20.17 23.79 -12.21
CA CYS A 240 21.08 22.83 -11.59
C CYS A 240 22.16 23.51 -10.74
N GLU A 241 22.81 24.55 -11.26
CA GLU A 241 23.88 25.30 -10.57
C GLU A 241 23.37 25.99 -9.29
N ASP A 242 22.19 26.60 -9.32
CA ASP A 242 21.59 27.28 -8.17
C ASP A 242 21.23 26.33 -7.01
N ASN A 243 21.11 25.03 -7.29
CA ASN A 243 20.57 24.03 -6.37
C ASN A 243 21.52 22.84 -6.15
N GLU A 244 22.80 22.99 -6.50
CA GLU A 244 23.85 21.99 -6.28
C GLU A 244 24.47 22.03 -4.85
N GLN A 245 23.94 22.88 -3.95
CA GLN A 245 24.40 23.02 -2.55
C GLN A 245 23.47 22.35 -1.53
#